data_AF-A0A0E9TRN2-F1
#
_entry.id   AF-A0A0E9TRN2-F1
#
_cell.length_a   1.000
_cell.length_b   1.000
_cell.length_c   1.000
_cell.angle_alpha   90.00
_cell.angle_beta   90.00
_cell.angle_gamma   90.00
#
_symmetry.space_group_name_H-M   'P 1'
#
loop_
_entity.id
_entity.type
_entity.pdbx_description
1 polymer ?
#
loop_
_entity_poly.entity_id
_entity_poly.type
_entity_poly.pdbx_seq_one_letter_code
_entity_poly.pdbx_strand_id
1 'polypeptide(L)'
;MGLASPGPHVFLLVISVGHFTQGEKGILRFIKLSFGDKAENYTMILFTRGEDLGEQSTEEYIEEGHSEVKELIQICGRRYHVFNNKEKKQTPSH
;
A
#
# COMPACT_ATOMS: atom_id res chain seq x y z
N MET A 1 -9.75 -25.42 -7.79
CA MET A 1 -10.01 -23.98 -7.91
C MET A 1 -9.05 -23.25 -7.00
N GLY A 2 -8.33 -22.25 -7.50
CA GLY A 2 -7.37 -21.47 -6.69
C GLY A 2 -8.05 -20.32 -5.94
N LEU A 3 -7.46 -19.87 -4.84
CA LEU A 3 -7.96 -18.78 -3.99
C LEU A 3 -8.19 -17.44 -4.73
N ALA A 4 -7.52 -17.24 -5.86
CA ALA A 4 -7.61 -16.02 -6.66
C ALA A 4 -7.88 -16.31 -8.15
N SER A 5 -8.53 -17.41 -8.50
CA SER A 5 -8.87 -17.72 -9.90
C SER A 5 -9.96 -16.78 -10.42
N PRO A 6 -9.88 -16.23 -11.65
CA PRO A 6 -8.85 -16.43 -12.69
C PRO A 6 -7.56 -15.61 -12.49
N GLY A 7 -7.60 -14.59 -11.65
CA GLY A 7 -6.47 -13.80 -11.20
C GLY A 7 -6.94 -12.77 -10.17
N PRO A 8 -6.03 -12.19 -9.35
CA PRO A 8 -6.39 -11.10 -8.47
C PRO A 8 -6.78 -9.85 -9.28
N HIS A 9 -7.80 -9.13 -8.81
CA HIS A 9 -8.21 -7.84 -9.40
C HIS A 9 -7.30 -6.70 -8.95
N VAL A 10 -6.78 -6.79 -7.72
CA VAL A 10 -5.93 -5.79 -7.08
C VAL A 10 -4.90 -6.51 -6.21
N PHE A 11 -3.68 -5.99 -6.18
CA PHE A 11 -2.66 -6.32 -5.18
C PHE A 11 -2.59 -5.22 -4.13
N LEU A 12 -2.66 -5.59 -2.85
CA LEU A 12 -2.48 -4.64 -1.75
C LEU A 12 -1.10 -4.86 -1.14
N LEU A 13 -0.22 -3.87 -1.30
CA LEU A 13 1.07 -3.84 -0.62
C LEU A 13 0.92 -3.11 0.70
N VAL A 14 0.88 -3.86 1.80
CA VAL A 14 0.62 -3.35 3.14
C VAL A 14 1.93 -2.93 3.80
N ILE A 15 2.02 -1.66 4.19
CA ILE A 15 3.20 -1.06 4.83
C ILE A 15 2.76 -0.36 6.11
N SER A 16 3.49 -0.47 7.21
CA SER A 16 3.19 0.31 8.41
C SER A 16 3.80 1.69 8.30
N VAL A 17 3.07 2.73 8.73
CA VAL A 17 3.65 4.06 8.96
C VAL A 17 4.89 3.93 9.85
N GLY A 18 5.96 4.64 9.49
CA GLY A 18 7.25 4.64 10.20
C GLY A 18 8.12 3.40 10.00
N HIS A 19 7.66 2.37 9.28
CA HIS A 19 8.38 1.12 9.09
C HIS A 19 8.46 0.74 7.61
N PHE A 20 9.28 1.48 6.88
CA PHE A 20 9.65 1.13 5.50
C PHE A 20 11.00 0.40 5.49
N THR A 21 11.06 -0.75 4.82
CA THR A 21 12.26 -1.57 4.68
C THR A 21 12.56 -1.84 3.21
N GLN A 22 13.82 -2.14 2.88
CA GLN A 22 14.17 -2.56 1.52
C GLN A 22 13.45 -3.83 1.06
N GLY A 23 12.91 -4.63 1.99
CA GLY A 23 12.09 -5.79 1.69
C GLY A 23 10.85 -5.45 0.84
N GLU A 24 10.26 -4.28 1.01
CA GLU A 24 9.05 -3.88 0.27
C GLU A 24 9.30 -3.69 -1.24
N LYS A 25 10.49 -3.20 -1.63
CA LYS A 25 10.90 -3.16 -3.05
C LYS A 25 11.03 -4.56 -3.64
N GLY A 26 11.49 -5.53 -2.83
CA GLY A 26 11.56 -6.93 -3.21
C GLY A 26 10.18 -7.53 -3.49
N ILE A 27 9.17 -7.17 -2.70
CA ILE A 27 7.78 -7.64 -2.88
C ILE A 27 7.20 -7.14 -4.20
N LEU A 28 7.38 -5.86 -4.54
CA LEU A 28 6.88 -5.35 -5.82
C LEU A 28 7.55 -6.03 -7.02
N ARG A 29 8.87 -6.26 -6.94
CA ARG A 29 9.59 -7.01 -7.97
C ARG A 29 9.06 -8.43 -8.10
N PHE A 30 8.77 -9.10 -6.99
CA PHE A 30 8.14 -10.42 -6.98
C PHE A 30 6.77 -10.41 -7.67
N ILE A 31 5.91 -9.43 -7.34
CA ILE A 31 4.59 -9.29 -7.98
C ILE A 31 4.73 -9.17 -9.51
N LYS A 32 5.67 -8.34 -9.99
CA LYS A 32 5.93 -8.20 -11.43
C LYS A 32 6.42 -9.49 -12.08
N LEU A 33 7.34 -10.21 -11.43
CA LEU A 33 7.88 -11.48 -11.94
C LEU A 33 6.81 -12.59 -11.98
N SER A 34 5.88 -12.62 -11.03
CA SER A 34 4.85 -13.65 -10.94
C SER A 34 3.60 -13.35 -11.77
N PHE A 35 3.22 -12.08 -11.94
CA PHE A 35 1.96 -11.67 -12.54
C PHE A 35 2.11 -10.75 -13.77
N GLY A 36 3.35 -10.49 -14.19
CA GLY A 36 3.72 -9.70 -15.36
C GLY A 36 4.02 -8.24 -15.06
N ASP A 37 4.74 -7.57 -15.97
CA ASP A 37 5.18 -6.16 -15.85
C ASP A 37 4.06 -5.12 -15.89
N LYS A 38 2.79 -5.55 -15.92
CA LYS A 38 1.64 -4.66 -15.75
C LYS A 38 0.98 -4.84 -14.40
N ALA A 39 1.46 -5.78 -13.57
CA ALA A 39 0.87 -6.07 -12.27
C ALA A 39 1.00 -4.86 -11.33
N GLU A 40 2.03 -4.02 -11.47
CA GLU A 40 2.11 -2.75 -10.75
C GLU A 40 0.91 -1.85 -11.04
N ASN A 41 0.33 -1.88 -12.25
CA ASN A 41 -0.88 -1.13 -12.62
C ASN A 41 -2.15 -1.67 -11.95
N TYR A 42 -2.05 -2.73 -11.16
CA TYR A 42 -3.12 -3.28 -10.31
C TYR A 42 -2.71 -3.30 -8.83
N THR A 43 -1.53 -2.76 -8.48
CA THR A 43 -1.05 -2.65 -7.11
C THR A 43 -1.42 -1.32 -6.48
N MET A 44 -1.93 -1.35 -5.25
CA MET A 44 -2.16 -0.20 -4.38
C MET A 44 -1.36 -0.38 -3.08
N ILE A 45 -0.79 0.70 -2.58
CA ILE A 45 -0.07 0.72 -1.31
C ILE A 45 -1.07 1.04 -0.19
N LEU A 46 -1.13 0.19 0.84
CA LEU A 46 -1.95 0.43 2.01
C LEU A 46 -1.03 0.74 3.20
N PHE A 47 -0.98 2.00 3.60
CA PHE A 47 -0.32 2.40 4.83
C PHE A 47 -1.23 2.05 6.01
N THR A 48 -0.74 1.24 6.92
CA THR A 48 -1.41 0.85 8.17
C THR A 48 -0.80 1.61 9.34
N ARG A 49 -1.48 1.57 10.49
CA ARG A 49 -1.14 2.42 11.65
C ARG A 49 -1.24 3.91 11.31
N GLY A 50 -2.26 4.29 10.54
CA GLY A 50 -2.51 5.68 10.17
C GLY A 50 -2.66 6.62 11.36
N GLU A 51 -3.07 6.11 12.52
CA GLU A 51 -3.08 6.85 13.77
C GLU A 51 -1.72 7.42 14.19
N ASP A 52 -0.61 6.86 13.70
CA ASP A 52 0.74 7.31 14.04
C ASP A 52 1.18 8.53 13.22
N LEU A 53 0.39 8.95 12.23
CA LEU A 53 0.59 10.22 11.52
C LEU A 53 0.23 11.43 12.38
N GLY A 54 -0.58 11.26 13.43
CA GLY A 54 -1.08 12.37 14.24
C GLY A 54 -1.84 13.38 13.38
N GLU A 55 -1.40 14.65 13.40
CA GLU A 55 -1.97 15.74 12.60
C GLU A 55 -1.33 15.83 11.20
N GLN A 56 -0.29 15.05 10.92
CA GLN A 56 0.42 15.08 9.65
C GLN A 56 -0.44 14.48 8.55
N SER A 57 -0.50 15.15 7.40
CA SER A 57 -1.19 14.61 6.24
C SER A 57 -0.43 13.41 5.64
N THR A 58 -1.14 12.60 4.85
CA THR A 58 -0.49 11.48 4.16
C THR A 58 0.52 11.99 3.13
N GLU A 59 0.19 13.08 2.46
CA GLU A 59 1.03 13.74 1.47
C GLU A 59 2.32 14.25 2.11
N GLU A 60 2.24 14.93 3.26
CA GLU A 60 3.41 15.36 4.05
C GLU A 60 4.28 14.15 4.45
N TYR A 61 3.68 13.06 4.95
CA TYR A 61 4.41 11.84 5.26
C TYR A 61 5.18 11.28 4.07
N ILE A 62 4.56 11.27 2.89
CA ILE A 62 5.20 10.80 1.66
C ILE A 62 6.32 11.76 1.24
N GLU A 63 6.10 13.06 1.34
CA GLU A 63 7.05 14.10 0.95
C GLU A 63 8.27 14.19 1.87
N GLU A 64 8.10 13.95 3.16
CA GLU A 64 9.19 13.92 4.14
C GLU A 64 9.87 12.55 4.25
N GLY A 65 9.19 11.50 3.81
CA GLY A 65 9.64 10.12 3.88
C GLY A 65 10.80 9.76 2.94
N HIS A 66 11.25 8.51 3.07
CA HIS A 66 12.33 7.93 2.28
C HIS A 66 12.06 7.97 0.76
N SER A 67 13.12 8.18 -0.02
CA SER A 67 13.05 8.22 -1.49
C SER A 67 12.43 6.97 -2.09
N GLU A 68 12.63 5.83 -1.42
CA GLU A 68 12.14 4.52 -1.80
C GLU A 68 10.62 4.39 -1.66
N VAL A 69 10.02 5.04 -0.66
CA VAL A 69 8.56 5.12 -0.50
C VAL A 69 7.97 5.91 -1.66
N LYS A 70 8.57 7.06 -1.97
CA LYS A 70 8.13 7.92 -3.09
C LYS A 70 8.21 7.18 -4.41
N GLU A 71 9.33 6.51 -4.68
CA GLU A 71 9.52 5.70 -5.88
C GLU A 71 8.46 4.60 -6.00
N LEU A 72 8.20 3.87 -4.91
CA LEU A 72 7.20 2.82 -4.88
C LEU A 72 5.80 3.34 -5.21
N ILE A 73 5.41 4.48 -4.63
CA ILE A 73 4.14 5.16 -4.91
C ILE A 73 4.04 5.55 -6.38
N GLN A 74 5.13 6.07 -6.96
CA GLN A 74 5.16 6.45 -8.37
C GLN A 74 5.02 5.24 -9.30
N ILE A 75 5.72 4.14 -9.03
CA ILE A 75 5.59 2.89 -9.80
C ILE A 75 4.15 2.35 -9.73
N CYS A 76 3.52 2.45 -8.56
CA CYS A 76 2.12 2.07 -8.37
C CYS A 76 1.12 3.11 -8.90
N GLY A 77 1.54 4.13 -9.66
CA GLY A 77 0.65 5.11 -10.27
C GLY A 77 -0.07 6.00 -9.25
N ARG A 78 0.63 6.35 -8.16
CA ARG A 78 0.13 7.16 -7.04
C ARG A 78 -1.10 6.59 -6.33
N ARG A 79 -1.31 5.27 -6.40
CA ARG A 79 -2.40 4.59 -5.68
C ARG A 79 -1.93 4.19 -4.30
N TYR A 80 -2.34 4.96 -3.31
CA TYR A 80 -2.19 4.62 -1.92
C TYR A 80 -3.45 4.94 -1.12
N HIS A 81 -3.57 4.32 0.05
CA HIS A 81 -4.54 4.68 1.06
C HIS A 81 -3.92 4.52 2.44
N VAL A 82 -4.38 5.33 3.40
CA VAL A 82 -4.00 5.19 4.81
C VAL A 82 -5.17 4.63 5.58
N PHE A 83 -4.89 3.60 6.38
CA PHE A 83 -5.86 2.94 7.21
C PHE A 83 -5.48 3.12 8.68
N ASN A 84 -6.40 3.71 9.45
CA ASN A 84 -6.30 3.82 10.90
C ASN A 84 -6.82 2.52 11.52
N ASN A 85 -5.92 1.75 12.13
CA ASN A 85 -6.28 0.44 12.70
C ASN A 85 -7.09 0.57 14.01
N LYS A 86 -7.11 1.76 14.63
CA LYS A 86 -7.83 2.06 15.86
C LYS A 86 -9.19 2.69 15.62
N GLU A 87 -9.47 3.12 14.39
CA GLU A 87 -10.76 3.67 14.02
C GLU A 87 -11.82 2.56 14.01
N LYS A 88 -12.68 2.57 15.02
CA LYS A 88 -13.88 1.73 15.02
C LYS A 88 -14.93 2.41 14.16
N LYS A 89 -15.09 1.95 12.90
CA LYS A 89 -16.29 2.30 12.13
C LYS A 89 -17.49 1.79 12.93
N GLN A 90 -18.34 2.69 13.41
CA GLN A 90 -19.68 2.31 13.80
C GLN A 90 -20.38 1.88 12.51
N THR A 91 -20.61 0.58 12.36
CA THR A 91 -21.51 0.10 11.31
C THR A 91 -22.85 0.79 11.55
N PRO A 92 -23.40 1.55 10.58
CA PRO A 92 -24.77 2.00 10.72
C PRO A 92 -25.63 0.73 10.83
N SER A 93 -26.29 0.56 11.97
CA SER A 93 -27.32 -0.42 12.16
C SER A 93 -28.43 -0.12 11.13
N HIS A 94 -28.51 -0.92 10.08
CA HIS A 94 -29.73 -1.05 9.29
C HIS A 94 -30.73 -1.94 10.04
#